data_AF-A0A0C1JZI9-F1
#
_entry.id   AF-A0A0C1JZI9-F1
#
_cell.length_a   1.000
_cell.length_b   1.000
_cell.length_c   1.000
_cell.angle_alpha   90.00
_cell.angle_beta   90.00
_cell.angle_gamma   90.00
#
_symmetry.space_group_name_H-M   'P 1'
#
loop_
_entity.id
_entity.type
_entity.pdbx_description
1 polymer ?
#
loop_
_entity_poly.entity_id
_entity_poly.type
_entity_poly.pdbx_seq_one_letter_code
_entity_poly.pdbx_strand_id
1 'polypeptide(L)'
;TSLPAEIGQLFRLQRLKLNQNQLSSLPEEIGQLFKLRTLYLNQNQLTSLPAEIGQLSDLQTLELAENPLNIAEKIRQRFQYLLKACPMNYCSLS
;
A
#
# COMPACT_ATOMS: atom_id res chain seq x y z
N THR A 1 -8.87 -1.19 11.86
CA THR A 1 -7.98 -0.20 12.50
C THR A 1 -7.28 0.62 11.43
N SER A 2 -6.89 1.87 11.69
CA SER A 2 -6.15 2.69 10.72
C SER A 2 -4.89 3.27 11.35
N LEU A 3 -3.95 3.69 10.50
CA LEU A 3 -2.83 4.52 10.96
C LEU A 3 -3.34 5.93 11.32
N PRO A 4 -2.66 6.62 12.25
CA PRO A 4 -2.89 8.04 12.51
C PRO A 4 -2.45 8.90 11.31
N ALA A 5 -3.15 10.01 11.08
CA ALA A 5 -2.84 10.98 10.02
C ALA A 5 -1.42 11.56 10.14
N GLU A 6 -0.92 11.65 11.37
CA GLU A 6 0.41 12.12 11.74
C GLU A 6 1.54 11.32 11.09
N ILE A 7 1.26 10.14 10.53
CA ILE A 7 2.23 9.38 9.73
C ILE A 7 2.84 10.22 8.61
N GLY A 8 2.06 11.15 8.00
CA GLY A 8 2.55 12.03 6.94
C GLY A 8 3.68 12.96 7.36
N GLN A 9 3.82 13.23 8.67
CA GLN A 9 4.93 14.02 9.22
C GLN A 9 6.27 13.29 9.10
N LEU A 10 6.26 11.98 8.88
CA LEU A 10 7.48 11.18 8.65
C LEU A 10 7.95 11.28 7.19
N PHE A 11 7.93 12.47 6.58
CA PHE A 11 8.22 12.69 5.16
C PHE A 11 9.63 12.23 4.69
N ARG A 12 10.55 11.97 5.63
CA ARG A 12 11.89 11.40 5.36
C ARG A 12 11.94 9.86 5.43
N LEU A 13 10.83 9.21 5.80
CA LEU A 13 10.76 7.77 5.98
C LEU A 13 11.00 7.06 4.65
N GLN A 14 11.91 6.10 4.65
CA GLN A 14 12.28 5.33 3.46
C GLN A 14 11.65 3.94 3.42
N ARG A 15 11.35 3.37 4.59
CA ARG A 15 10.81 2.01 4.71
C ARG A 15 9.73 1.99 5.78
N LEU A 16 8.56 1.48 5.42
CA LEU A 16 7.43 1.31 6.31
C LEU A 16 6.96 -0.14 6.21
N LYS A 17 7.07 -0.87 7.33
CA LYS A 17 6.67 -2.27 7.44
C LYS A 17 5.46 -2.38 8.35
N LEU A 18 4.33 -2.75 7.79
CA LEU A 18 3.03 -2.86 8.45
C LEU A 18 2.34 -4.20 8.15
N ASN A 19 3.10 -5.16 7.63
CA ASN A 19 2.64 -6.52 7.41
C ASN A 19 2.14 -7.17 8.72
N GLN A 20 1.14 -8.06 8.61
CA GLN A 20 0.55 -8.79 9.75
C GLN A 20 -0.12 -7.90 10.80
N ASN A 21 -0.95 -6.96 10.33
CA ASN A 21 -1.75 -6.11 11.21
C ASN A 21 -3.25 -6.24 10.90
N GLN A 22 -4.08 -5.48 11.61
CA GLN A 22 -5.52 -5.41 11.40
C GLN A 22 -5.92 -4.08 10.74
N LEU A 23 -5.06 -3.58 9.84
CA LEU A 23 -5.35 -2.33 9.13
C LEU A 23 -6.49 -2.56 8.15
N SER A 24 -7.55 -1.77 8.30
CA SER A 24 -8.73 -1.75 7.43
C SER A 24 -8.65 -0.65 6.38
N SER A 25 -7.83 0.38 6.62
CA SER A 25 -7.59 1.49 5.70
C SER A 25 -6.22 2.13 5.95
N LEU A 26 -5.78 2.93 4.99
CA LEU A 26 -4.64 3.85 5.13
C LEU A 26 -5.15 5.29 5.08
N PRO A 27 -4.54 6.20 5.87
CA PRO A 27 -4.85 7.63 5.82
C PRO A 27 -4.37 8.24 4.49
N GLU A 28 -5.00 9.35 4.06
CA GLU A 28 -4.61 10.08 2.84
C GLU A 28 -3.18 10.66 2.95
N GLU A 29 -2.75 10.97 4.18
CA GLU A 29 -1.43 11.49 4.51
C GLU A 29 -0.29 10.50 4.19
N ILE A 30 -0.60 9.24 3.87
CA ILE A 30 0.40 8.31 3.32
C ILE A 30 1.07 8.90 2.06
N GLY A 31 0.35 9.71 1.28
CA GLY A 31 0.90 10.39 0.09
C GLY A 31 2.03 11.39 0.40
N GLN A 32 2.13 11.86 1.65
CA GLN A 32 3.18 12.79 2.09
C GLN A 32 4.54 12.09 2.28
N LEU A 33 4.58 10.76 2.29
CA LEU A 33 5.81 9.98 2.43
C LEU A 33 6.59 9.90 1.09
N PHE A 34 6.87 11.04 0.47
CA PHE A 34 7.48 11.09 -0.87
C PHE A 34 8.88 10.44 -0.97
N LYS A 35 9.57 10.20 0.15
CA LYS A 35 10.84 9.45 0.22
C LYS A 35 10.69 7.95 0.48
N LEU A 36 9.47 7.45 0.60
CA LEU A 36 9.21 6.04 0.88
C LEU A 36 9.59 5.19 -0.34
N ARG A 37 10.46 4.22 -0.12
CA ARG A 37 10.93 3.27 -1.13
C ARG A 37 10.32 1.89 -0.95
N THR A 38 10.03 1.50 0.28
CA THR A 38 9.46 0.20 0.61
C THR A 38 8.24 0.35 1.50
N LEU A 39 7.12 -0.22 1.05
CA LEU A 39 5.88 -0.30 1.80
C LEU A 39 5.39 -1.76 1.84
N TYR A 40 5.40 -2.36 3.02
CA TYR A 40 4.87 -3.71 3.23
C TYR A 40 3.55 -3.66 3.99
N LEU A 41 2.50 -4.18 3.38
CA LEU A 41 1.13 -4.17 3.90
C LEU A 41 0.48 -5.55 3.83
N ASN A 42 1.25 -6.60 3.55
CA ASN A 42 0.72 -7.97 3.45
C ASN A 42 -0.03 -8.39 4.72
N GLN A 43 -1.00 -9.28 4.59
CA GLN A 43 -1.73 -9.85 5.72
C GLN A 43 -2.36 -8.74 6.59
N ASN A 44 -3.22 -7.94 5.95
CA ASN A 44 -4.05 -6.92 6.58
C ASN A 44 -5.51 -7.09 6.10
N GLN A 45 -6.38 -6.15 6.46
CA GLN A 45 -7.81 -6.16 6.10
C GLN A 45 -8.14 -4.98 5.16
N LEU A 46 -7.18 -4.54 4.36
CA LEU A 46 -7.36 -3.42 3.44
C LEU A 46 -8.33 -3.83 2.33
N THR A 47 -9.41 -3.08 2.16
CA THR A 47 -10.36 -3.26 1.05
C THR A 47 -10.08 -2.33 -0.11
N SER A 48 -9.43 -1.19 0.16
CA SER A 48 -9.02 -0.20 -0.83
C SER A 48 -7.71 0.47 -0.41
N LEU A 49 -7.16 1.27 -1.33
CA LEU A 49 -6.02 2.16 -1.08
C LEU A 49 -6.47 3.60 -1.36
N PRO A 50 -6.02 4.59 -0.57
CA PRO A 50 -6.29 6.00 -0.83
C PRO A 50 -5.65 6.42 -2.16
N ALA A 51 -6.25 7.37 -2.87
CA ALA A 51 -5.75 7.82 -4.17
C ALA A 51 -4.36 8.47 -4.05
N GLU A 52 -4.08 9.05 -2.88
CA GLU A 52 -2.86 9.73 -2.47
C GLU A 52 -1.67 8.79 -2.43
N ILE A 53 -1.88 7.47 -2.32
CA ILE A 53 -0.77 6.51 -2.45
C ILE A 53 -0.04 6.66 -3.79
N GLY A 54 -0.70 7.16 -4.83
CA GLY A 54 -0.08 7.49 -6.12
C GLY A 54 1.00 8.58 -6.06
N GLN A 55 1.03 9.38 -4.99
CA GLN A 55 2.00 10.45 -4.74
C GLN A 55 3.37 9.92 -4.27
N LEU A 56 3.45 8.64 -3.87
CA LEU A 56 4.70 7.99 -3.47
C LEU A 56 5.65 7.82 -4.67
N SER A 57 6.37 8.89 -5.03
CA SER A 57 7.18 8.98 -6.24
C SER A 57 8.41 8.08 -6.21
N ASP A 58 8.99 7.88 -5.02
CA ASP A 58 10.23 7.12 -4.84
C ASP A 58 9.96 5.64 -4.51
N LEU A 59 8.69 5.18 -4.59
CA LEU A 59 8.30 3.83 -4.20
C LEU A 59 8.83 2.79 -5.18
N GLN A 60 9.60 1.85 -4.65
CA GLN A 60 10.28 0.78 -5.40
C GLN A 60 9.71 -0.61 -5.06
N THR A 61 9.04 -0.73 -3.92
CA THR A 61 8.46 -2.00 -3.48
C THR A 61 7.16 -1.74 -2.74
N LEU A 62 6.11 -2.43 -3.19
CA LEU A 62 4.78 -2.39 -2.62
C LEU A 62 4.26 -3.82 -2.51
N GLU A 63 4.10 -4.32 -1.29
CA GLU A 63 3.56 -5.65 -1.04
C GLU A 63 2.19 -5.56 -0.38
N LEU A 64 1.19 -6.14 -1.02
CA LEU A 64 -0.24 -6.03 -0.67
C LEU A 64 -0.94 -7.39 -0.59
N ALA A 65 -0.18 -8.49 -0.66
CA ALA A 65 -0.72 -9.84 -0.66
C ALA A 65 -1.57 -10.10 0.59
N GLU A 66 -2.51 -11.03 0.49
CA GLU A 66 -3.35 -11.43 1.63
C GLU A 66 -4.10 -10.24 2.26
N ASN A 67 -4.64 -9.36 1.41
CA ASN A 67 -5.65 -8.36 1.75
C ASN A 67 -6.87 -8.56 0.83
N PRO A 68 -8.10 -8.28 1.29
CA PRO A 68 -9.31 -8.32 0.46
C PRO A 68 -9.42 -7.09 -0.47
N LEU A 69 -8.32 -6.71 -1.13
CA LEU A 69 -8.18 -5.47 -1.88
C LEU A 69 -8.95 -5.50 -3.20
N ASN A 70 -9.78 -4.48 -3.40
CA ASN A 70 -10.27 -4.06 -4.71
C ASN A 70 -9.52 -2.80 -5.14
N ILE A 71 -8.46 -2.96 -5.93
CA ILE A 71 -7.58 -1.86 -6.34
C ILE A 71 -8.24 -1.07 -7.47
N ALA A 72 -8.43 0.24 -7.26
CA ALA A 72 -8.88 1.14 -8.31
C ALA A 72 -7.90 1.16 -9.51
N GLU A 73 -8.43 1.15 -10.73
CA GLU A 73 -7.64 1.02 -11.96
C GLU A 73 -6.52 2.07 -12.08
N LYS A 74 -6.77 3.30 -11.63
CA LYS A 74 -5.76 4.37 -11.59
C LYS A 74 -4.54 4.00 -10.73
N ILE A 75 -4.75 3.38 -9.57
CA ILE A 75 -3.69 2.94 -8.66
C ILE A 75 -2.97 1.73 -9.28
N ARG A 76 -3.74 0.80 -9.86
CA ARG A 76 -3.19 -0.35 -10.58
C ARG A 76 -2.25 0.08 -11.71
N GLN A 77 -2.64 1.06 -12.51
CA GLN A 77 -1.82 1.61 -13.59
C GLN A 77 -0.58 2.34 -13.06
N ARG A 78 -0.75 3.15 -12.01
CA ARG A 78 0.37 3.88 -11.38
C ARG A 78 1.46 2.92 -10.88
N PHE A 79 1.07 1.83 -10.24
CA PHE A 79 1.98 0.84 -9.66
C PHE A 79 2.09 -0.44 -10.47
N GLN A 80 1.71 -0.42 -11.75
CA GLN A 80 1.69 -1.63 -12.57
C GLN A 80 3.04 -2.36 -12.59
N TYR A 81 4.16 -1.63 -12.51
CA TYR A 81 5.50 -2.21 -12.50
C TYR A 81 5.82 -2.93 -11.18
N LEU A 82 5.23 -2.49 -10.07
CA LEU A 82 5.40 -3.09 -8.75
C LEU A 82 4.42 -4.25 -8.52
N LEU A 83 3.20 -4.12 -9.05
CA LEU A 83 2.13 -5.11 -8.89
C LEU A 83 2.21 -6.29 -9.88
N LYS A 84 3.03 -6.18 -10.94
CA LYS A 84 3.28 -7.25 -11.92
C LYS A 84 3.96 -8.48 -11.34
N ALA A 85 4.59 -8.37 -10.18
CA ALA A 85 5.33 -9.44 -9.54
C ALA A 85 4.50 -10.32 -8.60
N CYS A 86 3.16 -10.21 -8.56
CA CYS A 86 2.32 -11.24 -7.95
C CYS A 86 2.16 -12.41 -8.94
N PRO A 87 2.91 -13.52 -8.82
CA PRO A 87 2.63 -14.69 -9.62
C PRO A 87 1.36 -15.32 -9.03
N MET A 88 0.29 -15.30 -9.83
CA MET A 88 -0.79 -16.28 -9.87
C MET A 88 -0.62 -17.48 -8.91
N ASN A 89 -1.03 -17.36 -7.64
CA ASN A 89 -1.33 -18.56 -6.82
C ASN A 89 -2.18 -18.33 -5.55
N TYR A 90 -2.69 -17.14 -5.25
CA TYR A 90 -3.65 -16.95 -4.15
C TYR A 90 -4.77 -15.92 -4.43
N CYS A 91 -5.18 -15.76 -5.69
CA CYS A 91 -6.58 -15.42 -5.94
C CYS A 91 -7.37 -16.73 -5.87
N SER A 92 -7.66 -17.23 -4.67
CA SER A 92 -8.59 -18.35 -4.53
C SER A 92 -9.97 -17.87 -4.95
N LEU A 93 -10.46 -18.42 -6.06
CA LEU A 93 -11.89 -18.59 -6.27
C LEU A 93 -12.45 -19.41 -5.11
N SER A 94 -13.31 -18.78 -4.34
CA SER A 94 -14.45 -19.40 -3.66
C SER A 94 -15.54 -18.34 -3.55
#